data_AF-A0A8T9Z5I4-F1
#
_entry.id   AF-A0A8T9Z5I4-F1
#
_cell.length_a   1.000
_cell.length_b   1.000
_cell.length_c   1.000
_cell.angle_alpha   90.00
_cell.angle_beta   90.00
_cell.angle_gamma   90.00
#
_symmetry.space_group_name_H-M   'P 1'
#
loop_
_entity.id
_entity.type
_entity.pdbx_description
1 polymer ?
#
loop_
_entity_poly.entity_id
_entity_poly.type
_entity_poly.pdbx_seq_one_letter_code
_entity_poly.pdbx_strand_id
1 'polypeptide(L)' 'MKWKREDVIFETIREAEVWADGVANEMYGRVFGGYETPDYKVAYALSFLLAQNREFNIHTEVEWNENIEVYKVWITTR' A
#
# COMPACT_ATOMS: atom_id res chain seq x y z
N MET A 1 -3.50 -7.00 12.99
CA MET A 1 -2.53 -6.46 12.02
C MET A 1 -2.38 -4.96 12.28
N LYS A 2 -1.16 -4.43 12.33
CA LYS A 2 -0.94 -2.99 12.47
C LYS A 2 -1.12 -2.32 11.11
N TRP A 3 -1.86 -1.22 11.09
CA TRP A 3 -2.12 -0.43 9.89
C TRP A 3 -1.39 0.90 9.96
N LYS A 4 -0.89 1.38 8.82
CA LYS A 4 -0.34 2.72 8.62
C LYS A 4 -1.21 3.45 7.60
N ARG A 5 -1.54 4.71 7.86
CA ARG A 5 -2.28 5.57 6.95
C ARG A 5 -1.49 6.84 6.71
N GLU A 6 -1.35 7.23 5.45
CA GLU A 6 -0.71 8.48 5.04
C GLU A 6 -1.55 9.11 3.92
N ASP A 7 -2.00 10.34 4.12
CA ASP A 7 -2.91 11.03 3.20
C ASP A 7 -2.16 11.85 2.14
N VAL A 8 -0.99 11.38 1.71
CA VAL A 8 -0.19 12.01 0.64
C VAL A 8 -0.74 11.62 -0.73
N ILE A 9 -0.85 12.60 -1.62
CA ILE A 9 -1.25 12.40 -3.02
C ILE A 9 -0.14 12.94 -3.90
N PHE A 10 0.32 12.11 -4.83
CA PHE A 10 1.35 12.48 -5.80
C PHE A 10 0.73 12.86 -7.14
N GLU A 11 1.40 13.74 -7.87
CA GLU A 11 0.96 14.13 -9.21
C GLU A 11 1.25 13.02 -10.22
N THR A 12 2.41 12.37 -10.09
CA THR A 12 2.88 11.38 -11.07
C THR A 12 2.94 9.97 -10.50
N ILE A 13 2.84 8.97 -11.39
CA ILE A 13 3.08 7.57 -11.02
C ILE A 13 4.52 7.35 -10.53
N ARG A 14 5.49 8.08 -11.09
CA ARG A 14 6.91 7.95 -10.72
C ARG A 14 7.17 8.35 -9.27
N GLU A 15 6.54 9.42 -8.80
CA GLU A 15 6.65 9.83 -7.40
C GLU A 15 6.00 8.80 -6.46
N ALA A 16 4.82 8.30 -6.84
CA ALA A 16 4.11 7.28 -6.09
C ALA A 16 4.90 5.95 -6.00
N GLU A 17 5.60 5.55 -7.07
CA GLU A 17 6.49 4.38 -7.07
C GLU A 17 7.66 4.54 -6.08
N VAL A 18 8.31 5.70 -6.08
CA VAL A 18 9.42 6.00 -5.15
C VAL A 18 8.93 5.98 -3.71
N TRP A 19 7.73 6.50 -3.45
CA TRP A 19 7.10 6.42 -2.13
C TRP A 19 6.78 4.99 -1.73
N ALA A 20 6.14 4.23 -2.63
CA ALA A 20 5.72 2.86 -2.40
C ALA A 20 6.89 1.91 -2.11
N ASP A 21 8.08 2.16 -2.67
CA ASP A 21 9.30 1.39 -2.35
C ASP A 21 9.69 1.50 -0.87
N GLY A 22 9.62 2.71 -0.29
CA GLY A 22 9.83 2.93 1.14
C GLY A 22 8.80 2.20 2.00
N VAL A 23 7.52 2.31 1.62
CA VAL A 23 6.40 1.63 2.31
C VAL A 23 6.58 0.10 2.26
N ALA A 24 6.95 -0.45 1.09
CA ALA A 24 7.20 -1.88 0.94
C ALA A 24 8.34 -2.36 1.85
N ASN A 25 9.43 -1.60 1.96
CA ASN A 25 10.54 -1.91 2.87
C ASN A 25 10.11 -1.95 4.35
N GLU A 26 9.27 -1.01 4.80
CA GLU A 26 8.70 -1.04 6.15
C GLU A 26 7.80 -2.27 6.37
N MET A 27 7.02 -2.67 5.36
CA MET A 27 6.18 -3.87 5.41
C MET A 27 7.01 -5.16 5.42
N TYR A 28 8.07 -5.25 4.61
CA TYR A 28 9.04 -6.36 4.64
C TYR A 28 9.69 -6.48 6.03
N GLY A 29 10.02 -5.34 6.64
CA GLY A 29 10.52 -5.26 8.02
C GLY A 29 9.48 -5.54 9.10
N ARG A 30 8.22 -5.83 8.73
CA ARG A 30 7.08 -6.11 9.62
C ARG A 30 6.77 -4.97 10.60
N VAL A 31 7.09 -3.71 10.23
CA VAL A 31 6.77 -2.52 11.03
C VAL A 31 5.25 -2.30 11.12
N PHE A 32 4.54 -2.65 10.05
CA PHE A 32 3.10 -2.78 9.91
C PHE A 32 2.78 -3.81 8.82
N GLY A 33 1.53 -4.28 8.77
CA GLY A 33 1.10 -5.31 7.82
C GLY A 33 0.04 -4.83 6.81
N GLY A 34 -0.55 -3.65 7.04
CA GLY A 34 -1.51 -3.03 6.12
C GLY A 34 -1.25 -1.54 5.97
N TYR A 35 -1.54 -1.02 4.78
CA TYR A 35 -1.32 0.35 4.38
C TYR A 35 -2.60 0.93 3.77
N GLU A 36 -2.97 2.13 4.17
CA GLU A 36 -4.11 2.89 3.66
C GLU A 36 -3.63 4.20 3.02
N THR A 37 -4.18 4.52 1.85
CA THR A 37 -3.84 5.74 1.11
C THR A 37 -5.04 6.24 0.29
N PRO A 38 -5.24 7.56 0.16
CA PRO A 38 -6.19 8.12 -0.80
C PRO A 38 -5.64 8.10 -2.23
N ASP A 39 -4.33 7.88 -2.42
CA ASP A 39 -3.69 7.84 -3.73
C ASP A 39 -3.66 6.43 -4.32
N TYR A 40 -4.53 6.18 -5.31
CA TYR A 40 -4.60 4.92 -6.04
C TYR A 40 -3.26 4.51 -6.68
N LYS A 41 -2.41 5.48 -7.06
CA LYS A 41 -1.10 5.23 -7.68
C LYS A 41 -0.16 4.56 -6.69
N VAL A 42 -0.18 4.99 -5.43
CA VAL A 42 0.61 4.39 -4.36
C VAL A 42 0.13 2.97 -4.08
N ALA A 43 -1.19 2.76 -3.97
CA ALA A 43 -1.75 1.43 -3.74
C ALA A 43 -1.42 0.45 -4.88
N TYR A 44 -1.50 0.92 -6.14
CA TYR A 44 -1.10 0.16 -7.31
C TYR A 44 0.37 -0.23 -7.26
N ALA A 45 1.28 0.74 -7.14
CA ALA A 45 2.72 0.49 -7.13
C ALA A 45 3.13 -0.43 -5.97
N LEU A 46 2.59 -0.20 -4.76
CA LEU A 46 2.86 -1.00 -3.58
C LEU A 46 2.43 -2.46 -3.78
N SER A 47 1.24 -2.69 -4.35
CA SER A 47 0.74 -4.04 -4.61
C SER A 47 1.66 -4.83 -5.54
N PHE A 48 2.16 -4.19 -6.60
CA PHE A 48 3.13 -4.80 -7.53
C PHE A 48 4.48 -5.08 -6.88
N LEU A 49 4.99 -4.16 -6.06
CA LEU A 49 6.25 -4.34 -5.33
C LEU A 49 6.17 -5.51 -4.35
N LEU A 50 5.11 -5.57 -3.53
CA LEU A 50 4.95 -6.63 -2.53
C LEU A 50 4.76 -8.01 -3.17
N ALA A 51 4.09 -8.08 -4.33
CA ALA A 51 3.88 -9.33 -5.05
C ALA A 51 5.17 -9.98 -5.59
N GLN A 52 6.30 -9.25 -5.60
CA GLN A 52 7.61 -9.82 -5.94
C GLN A 52 8.08 -10.84 -4.89
N ASN A 53 7.62 -10.72 -3.65
CA ASN A 53 7.90 -11.70 -2.60
C ASN A 53 6.83 -12.81 -2.61
N ARG A 54 7.25 -14.03 -2.97
CA ARG A 54 6.37 -15.20 -3.11
C ARG A 54 5.85 -15.77 -1.79
N GLU A 55 6.38 -15.34 -0.65
CA GLU A 55 5.93 -15.77 0.67
C GLU A 55 4.65 -15.04 1.11
N PHE A 56 4.31 -13.93 0.46
CA PHE A 56 3.19 -13.09 0.84
C PHE A 56 1.95 -13.39 -0.01
N ASN A 57 0.79 -13.37 0.66
CA ASN A 57 -0.49 -13.19 0.00
C ASN A 57 -0.84 -11.70 0.11
N ILE A 58 -0.96 -11.06 -1.04
CA ILE A 58 -1.27 -9.63 -1.15
C ILE A 58 -2.77 -9.49 -1.31
N HIS A 59 -3.36 -8.61 -0.50
CA HIS A 59 -4.77 -8.30 -0.55
C HIS A 59 -4.94 -6.80 -0.81
N THR A 60 -5.98 -6.46 -1.54
CA THR A 60 -6.30 -5.09 -1.91
C THR A 60 -7.79 -4.84 -1.78
N GLU A 61 -8.17 -3.67 -1.29
CA GLU A 61 -9.56 -3.24 -1.18
C GLU A 61 -9.67 -1.73 -1.44
N VAL A 62 -10.84 -1.29 -1.87
CA VAL A 62 -11.19 0.13 -1.97
C VAL A 62 -12.42 0.35 -1.10
N GLU A 63 -12.29 1.23 -0.12
CA GLU A 63 -13.40 1.66 0.73
C GLU A 63 -13.84 3.07 0.34
N TRP A 64 -15.15 3.27 0.23
CA TRP A 64 -15.73 4.59 0.01
C TRP A 64 -16.15 5.21 1.34
N ASN A 65 -15.42 6.21 1.82
CA ASN A 65 -15.75 6.92 3.06
C ASN A 65 -16.25 8.33 2.75
N GLU A 66 -17.58 8.47 2.73
CA GLU A 66 -18.41 9.68 2.68
C GLU A 66 -18.12 10.71 1.57
N ASN A 67 -16.89 10.86 1.08
CA ASN A 67 -16.44 11.69 -0.05
C ASN A 67 -15.08 11.27 -0.66
N ILE A 68 -14.34 10.31 -0.08
CA ILE A 68 -12.97 9.95 -0.54
C ILE A 68 -12.84 8.43 -0.69
N GLU A 69 -12.25 7.99 -1.81
CA GLU A 69 -11.79 6.62 -2.01
C GLU A 69 -10.53 6.38 -1.19
N VAL A 70 -10.58 5.41 -0.28
CA VAL A 70 -9.41 4.95 0.47
C VAL A 70 -9.02 3.59 -0.05
N TYR A 71 -7.80 3.50 -0.55
CA TYR A 71 -7.21 2.28 -1.06
C TYR A 71 -6.43 1.58 0.05
N LYS A 72 -6.69 0.30 0.24
CA LYS A 72 -6.08 -0.54 1.26
C LYS A 72 -5.26 -1.63 0.61
N VAL A 73 -4.04 -1.83 1.10
CA VAL A 73 -3.14 -2.92 0.69
C VAL A 73 -2.60 -3.59 1.94
N TRP A 74 -2.69 -4.91 2.04
CA TRP A 74 -2.14 -5.63 3.19
C TRP A 74 -1.59 -7.00 2.82
N ILE A 75 -0.68 -7.50 3.66
CA ILE A 75 -0.02 -8.79 3.47
C ILE A 75 -0.44 -9.78 4.54
N THR A 76 -0.72 -11.01 4.13
CA THR A 76 -0.74 -12.15 5.05
C THR A 76 0.34 -13.14 4.64
N THR A 77 0.87 -13.90 5.59
CA THR A 77 1.78 -15.01 5.28
C THR A 77 0.96 -16.21 4.81
N ARG A 78 1.53 -17.01 3.91
CA ARG A 78 0.97 -18.31 3.53
C ARG A 78 0.94 -19.30 4.69
#